data_AF-A0A6A1V1F0-F1
#
_entry.id   AF-A0A6A1V1F0-F1
#
_cell.length_a   1.000
_cell.length_b   1.000
_cell.length_c   1.000
_cell.angle_alpha   90.00
_cell.angle_beta   90.00
_cell.angle_gamma   90.00
#
_symmetry.space_group_name_H-M   'P 1'
#
loop_
_entity.id
_entity.type
_entity.pdbx_description
1 polymer ?
#
loop_
_entity_poly.entity_id
_entity_poly.type
_entity_poly.pdbx_seq_one_letter_code
_entity_poly.pdbx_strand_id
1 'polypeptide(L)'
;MVAEDDFIDDETTTPAKRGSGKSRGVTFAKVRASNDFELNYDRQEDRETVNSIMNAAFKNHKANYTNILRSSGERSRINTNNKVKSKAHHIGGSRPFVWHRKKLEKMVEIQSQSTTESEAPKDVDIFTQVLGTRSGYVRGLGHSVKPIAASSSTLSIQRDPEIVHELEATKATIKELKARQSEYDILKN
;
A
#
# COMPACT_ATOMS: atom_id res chain seq x y z
N MET A 1 43.38 -29.50 -24.74
CA MET A 1 44.20 -28.28 -24.76
C MET A 1 43.37 -27.23 -25.48
N VAL A 2 42.70 -26.26 -24.87
CA VAL A 2 42.67 -25.64 -23.53
C VAL A 2 41.20 -25.13 -23.42
N ALA A 3 40.39 -25.63 -22.47
CA ALA A 3 39.90 -24.91 -21.26
C ALA A 3 39.73 -23.39 -21.48
N GLU A 4 38.57 -22.80 -21.21
CA GLU A 4 38.23 -22.05 -20.00
C GLU A 4 36.96 -21.27 -20.40
N ASP A 5 36.05 -20.82 -19.57
CA ASP A 5 35.50 -21.24 -18.28
C ASP A 5 34.29 -20.32 -18.09
N ASP A 6 33.33 -20.83 -17.32
CA ASP A 6 32.12 -20.16 -16.91
C ASP A 6 32.41 -18.82 -16.19
N PHE A 7 31.60 -17.78 -16.49
CA PHE A 7 31.40 -16.69 -15.53
C PHE A 7 29.99 -16.10 -15.65
N ILE A 8 29.11 -16.60 -14.78
CA ILE A 8 27.95 -15.85 -14.29
C ILE A 8 28.46 -15.13 -13.04
N ASP A 9 28.32 -13.81 -13.00
CA ASP A 9 28.10 -13.13 -11.73
C ASP A 9 27.04 -12.04 -11.87
N ASP A 10 26.16 -12.11 -10.88
CA ASP A 10 25.04 -11.27 -10.52
C ASP A 10 25.54 -9.90 -10.03
N GLU A 11 25.01 -8.81 -10.59
CA GLU A 11 25.01 -7.55 -9.84
C GLU A 11 23.73 -6.74 -10.11
N THR A 12 22.83 -6.87 -9.15
CA THR A 12 21.84 -5.88 -8.76
C THR A 12 22.39 -4.45 -8.85
N THR A 13 21.67 -3.50 -9.47
CA THR A 13 21.48 -2.11 -8.98
C THR A 13 20.53 -1.33 -9.90
N THR A 14 19.38 -0.93 -9.36
CA THR A 14 18.79 0.40 -9.63
C THR A 14 18.98 1.21 -8.34
N PRO A 15 19.37 2.50 -8.36
CA PRO A 15 18.50 3.54 -8.91
C PRO A 15 19.19 4.71 -9.63
N ALA A 16 18.34 5.50 -10.28
CA ALA A 16 18.55 6.79 -10.95
C ALA A 16 19.76 7.64 -10.51
N LYS A 17 20.50 8.15 -11.50
CA LYS A 17 21.01 9.53 -11.51
C LYS A 17 20.72 10.17 -12.85
N ARG A 18 19.73 11.07 -12.85
CA ARG A 18 19.57 12.08 -13.91
C ARG A 18 20.87 12.87 -13.95
N GLY A 19 21.70 12.61 -14.95
CA GLY A 19 22.84 13.46 -15.26
C GLY A 19 22.31 14.86 -15.55
N SER A 20 22.46 15.76 -14.59
CA SER A 20 22.34 17.19 -14.82
C SER A 20 23.47 17.57 -15.79
N GLY A 21 23.18 17.48 -17.08
CA GLY A 21 24.05 17.99 -18.12
C GLY A 21 24.33 19.45 -17.78
N LYS A 22 25.60 19.75 -17.47
CA LYS A 22 26.11 21.11 -17.35
C LYS A 22 25.60 21.88 -18.57
N SER A 23 24.67 22.80 -18.37
CA SER A 23 24.38 23.82 -19.36
C SER A 23 25.68 24.59 -19.52
N ARG A 24 26.38 24.36 -20.64
CA ARG A 24 27.39 25.31 -21.10
C ARG A 24 26.66 26.65 -21.16
N GLY A 25 27.14 27.62 -20.38
CA GLY A 25 26.50 28.92 -20.27
C GLY A 25 26.27 29.50 -21.65
N VAL A 26 25.03 29.43 -22.13
CA VAL A 26 24.61 30.19 -23.28
C VAL A 26 24.50 31.60 -22.74
N THR A 27 25.50 32.43 -23.04
CA THR A 27 25.36 33.87 -22.94
C THR A 27 24.24 34.25 -23.89
N PHE A 28 23.04 34.44 -23.36
CA PHE A 28 21.96 35.05 -24.12
C PHE A 28 22.36 36.51 -24.30
N ALA A 29 23.06 36.80 -25.40
CA ALA A 29 23.01 38.12 -25.97
C ALA A 29 21.52 38.42 -26.12
N LYS A 30 21.04 39.45 -25.41
CA LYS A 30 19.68 39.94 -25.56
C LYS A 30 19.61 40.57 -26.94
N VAL A 31 19.45 39.72 -27.96
CA VAL A 31 18.95 40.13 -29.26
C VAL A 31 17.54 40.62 -28.93
N ARG A 32 17.43 41.94 -28.79
CA ARG A 32 16.15 42.63 -28.82
C ARG A 32 15.52 42.14 -30.13
N ALA A 33 14.57 41.22 -30.03
CA ALA A 33 13.79 40.84 -31.18
C ALA A 33 13.10 42.13 -31.61
N SER A 34 13.63 42.76 -32.66
CA SER A 34 12.93 43.76 -33.44
C SER A 34 11.77 43.00 -34.08
N ASN A 35 10.72 42.75 -33.29
CA ASN A 35 9.49 42.12 -33.75
C ASN A 35 8.66 43.07 -34.62
N ASP A 36 9.10 44.31 -34.79
CA ASP A 36 8.63 45.18 -35.85
C ASP A 36 9.50 44.95 -37.08
N PHE A 37 9.19 43.89 -37.82
CA PHE A 37 9.36 43.99 -39.26
C PHE A 37 8.43 45.12 -39.67
N GLU A 38 8.97 46.27 -40.10
CA GLU A 38 8.20 47.37 -40.68
C GLU A 38 7.57 46.90 -42.01
N LEU A 39 6.60 45.98 -41.92
CA LEU A 39 5.88 45.43 -43.05
C LEU A 39 4.91 46.50 -43.52
N ASN A 40 5.19 47.06 -44.68
CA ASN A 40 4.27 47.95 -45.35
C ASN A 40 3.26 47.09 -46.10
N TYR A 41 2.06 46.95 -45.54
CA TYR A 41 0.98 46.14 -46.12
C TYR A 41 0.53 46.61 -47.51
N ASP A 42 0.89 47.82 -47.95
CA ASP A 42 0.64 48.27 -49.32
C ASP A 42 1.68 47.71 -50.31
N ARG A 43 2.88 47.36 -49.84
CA ARG A 43 3.92 46.70 -50.64
C ARG A 43 3.57 45.23 -50.87
N GLN A 44 3.54 44.82 -52.14
CA GLN A 44 3.14 43.47 -52.57
C GLN A 44 4.02 42.37 -51.94
N GLU A 45 5.33 42.60 -51.84
CA GLU A 45 6.31 41.66 -51.25
C GLU A 45 6.01 41.34 -49.78
N ASP A 46 5.54 42.32 -49.01
CA ASP A 46 5.23 42.16 -47.59
C ASP A 46 3.95 41.32 -47.42
N ARG A 47 2.94 41.55 -48.28
CA ARG A 47 1.72 40.71 -48.31
C ARG A 47 2.04 39.26 -48.67
N GLU A 48 2.89 39.04 -49.65
CA GLU A 48 3.33 37.70 -50.05
C GLU A 48 4.11 36.99 -48.95
N THR A 49 4.98 37.73 -48.24
CA THR A 49 5.74 37.23 -47.11
C THR A 49 4.82 36.78 -45.97
N VAL A 50 3.85 37.62 -45.59
CA VAL A 50 2.87 37.30 -44.55
C VAL A 50 2.02 36.08 -44.96
N ASN A 51 1.54 36.02 -46.20
CA ASN A 51 0.79 34.88 -46.71
C ASN A 51 1.63 33.59 -46.74
N SER A 52 2.91 33.67 -47.12
CA SER A 52 3.84 32.54 -47.11
C SER A 52 4.05 31.99 -45.70
N ILE A 53 4.27 32.88 -44.72
CA ILE A 53 4.42 32.51 -43.30
C ILE A 53 3.14 31.87 -42.77
N MET A 54 1.98 32.47 -43.03
CA MET A 54 0.69 31.92 -42.59
C MET A 54 0.42 30.54 -43.22
N ASN A 55 0.70 30.37 -44.52
CA ASN A 55 0.53 29.10 -45.21
C ASN A 55 1.50 28.02 -44.71
N ALA A 56 2.75 28.38 -44.42
CA ALA A 56 3.71 27.46 -43.81
C ALA A 56 3.28 27.03 -42.41
N ALA A 57 2.84 27.98 -41.57
CA ALA A 57 2.32 27.70 -40.23
C ALA A 57 1.09 26.77 -40.30
N PHE A 58 0.17 27.04 -41.22
CA PHE A 58 -1.02 26.21 -41.44
C PHE A 58 -0.67 24.78 -41.88
N LYS A 59 0.26 24.63 -42.84
CA LYS A 59 0.74 23.31 -43.30
C LYS A 59 1.39 22.52 -42.17
N ASN A 60 2.21 23.18 -41.35
CA ASN A 60 2.84 22.57 -40.18
C ASN A 60 1.82 22.14 -39.13
N HIS A 61 0.84 22.99 -38.81
CA HIS A 61 -0.25 22.67 -37.90
C HIS A 61 -1.03 21.43 -38.39
N LYS A 62 -1.37 21.40 -39.68
CA LYS A 62 -2.07 20.27 -40.30
C LYS A 62 -1.25 18.97 -40.20
N ALA A 63 0.04 19.01 -40.47
CA ALA A 63 0.93 17.85 -40.37
C ALA A 63 1.10 17.37 -38.91
N ASN A 64 1.14 18.28 -37.95
CA ASN A 64 1.20 17.92 -36.53
C ASN A 64 -0.08 17.24 -36.07
N TYR A 65 -1.24 17.75 -36.49
CA TYR A 65 -2.54 17.16 -36.16
C TYR A 65 -2.67 15.72 -36.68
N THR A 66 -2.29 15.46 -37.94
CA THR A 66 -2.34 14.11 -38.51
C THR A 66 -1.38 13.15 -37.81
N ASN A 67 -0.19 13.62 -37.41
CA ASN A 67 0.76 12.83 -36.64
C ASN A 67 0.24 12.47 -35.24
N ILE A 68 -0.43 13.40 -34.56
CA ILE A 68 -1.04 13.15 -33.25
C ILE A 68 -2.11 12.06 -33.37
N LEU A 69 -3.03 12.19 -34.34
CA LEU A 69 -4.08 11.19 -34.58
C LEU A 69 -3.51 9.81 -34.94
N ARG A 70 -2.47 9.77 -35.77
CA ARG A 70 -1.79 8.51 -36.11
C ARG A 70 -1.13 7.88 -34.88
N SER A 71 -0.47 8.68 -34.05
CA SER A 71 0.21 8.20 -32.84
C SER A 71 -0.77 7.71 -31.76
N SER A 72 -1.93 8.34 -31.62
CA SER A 72 -2.95 7.92 -30.65
C SER A 72 -3.59 6.58 -31.06
N GLY A 73 -3.85 6.39 -32.36
CA GLY A 73 -4.30 5.11 -32.91
C GLY A 73 -3.31 3.97 -32.63
N GLU A 74 -2.02 4.19 -32.93
CA GLU A 74 -1.00 3.16 -32.70
C GLU A 74 -0.78 2.88 -31.21
N ARG A 75 -0.80 3.91 -30.35
CA ARG A 75 -0.74 3.74 -28.88
C ARG A 75 -1.92 2.92 -28.37
N SER A 76 -3.13 3.15 -28.88
CA SER A 76 -4.32 2.37 -28.53
C SER A 76 -4.15 0.90 -28.94
N ARG A 77 -3.68 0.65 -30.17
CA ARG A 77 -3.42 -0.70 -30.69
C ARG A 77 -2.35 -1.45 -29.88
N ILE A 78 -1.29 -0.76 -29.47
CA ILE A 78 -0.26 -1.33 -28.60
C ILE A 78 -0.84 -1.63 -27.21
N ASN A 79 -1.63 -0.72 -26.65
CA ASN A 79 -2.24 -0.91 -25.34
C ASN A 79 -3.22 -2.09 -25.31
N THR A 80 -4.03 -2.29 -26.35
CA THR A 80 -4.91 -3.46 -26.45
C THR A 80 -4.11 -4.77 -26.53
N ASN A 81 -3.05 -4.82 -27.34
CA ASN A 81 -2.16 -5.97 -27.42
C ASN A 81 -1.48 -6.26 -26.07
N ASN A 82 -1.04 -5.23 -25.35
CA ASN A 82 -0.44 -5.36 -24.03
C ASN A 82 -1.46 -5.85 -22.99
N LYS A 83 -2.72 -5.39 -23.07
CA LYS A 83 -3.80 -5.85 -22.20
C LYS A 83 -4.09 -7.35 -22.39
N VAL A 84 -4.11 -7.85 -23.62
CA VAL A 84 -4.31 -9.28 -23.91
C VAL A 84 -3.19 -10.14 -23.31
N LYS A 85 -1.96 -9.61 -23.33
CA LYS A 85 -0.78 -10.27 -22.73
C LYS A 85 -0.73 -10.14 -21.21
N SER A 86 -1.45 -9.18 -20.63
CA SER A 86 -1.47 -8.99 -19.19
C SER A 86 -2.27 -10.10 -18.50
N LYS A 87 -1.64 -10.83 -17.58
CA LYS A 87 -2.33 -11.74 -16.67
C LYS A 87 -2.89 -10.92 -15.51
N ALA A 88 -4.03 -10.26 -15.73
CA ALA A 88 -4.72 -9.53 -14.68
C ALA A 88 -5.34 -10.51 -13.67
N HIS A 89 -4.59 -10.90 -12.65
CA HIS A 89 -5.13 -11.54 -11.44
C HIS A 89 -5.85 -10.49 -10.60
N HIS A 90 -7.00 -10.00 -11.08
CA HIS A 90 -7.89 -9.21 -10.25
C HIS A 90 -8.53 -10.13 -9.21
N ILE A 91 -7.90 -10.28 -8.04
CA ILE A 91 -8.57 -10.77 -6.83
C ILE A 91 -9.44 -9.62 -6.30
N GLY A 92 -10.39 -9.17 -7.11
CA GLY A 92 -11.09 -7.91 -6.86
C GLY A 92 -12.40 -7.73 -7.60
N GLY A 93 -12.93 -8.79 -8.24
CA GLY A 93 -14.29 -8.75 -8.79
C GLY A 93 -15.36 -8.67 -7.68
N SER A 94 -16.60 -9.09 -7.95
CA SER A 94 -17.63 -9.21 -6.92
C SER A 94 -17.28 -10.17 -5.78
N ARG A 95 -16.25 -11.01 -5.94
CA ARG A 95 -15.83 -12.05 -4.99
C ARG A 95 -15.53 -11.50 -3.59
N PRO A 96 -14.69 -10.46 -3.38
CA PRO A 96 -14.55 -9.82 -2.08
C PRO A 96 -15.89 -9.36 -1.50
N PHE A 97 -16.74 -8.68 -2.26
CA PHE A 97 -18.04 -8.21 -1.75
C PHE A 97 -18.95 -9.37 -1.29
N VAL A 98 -19.07 -10.42 -2.11
CA VAL A 98 -19.83 -11.64 -1.77
C VAL A 98 -19.26 -12.33 -0.54
N TRP A 99 -17.94 -12.38 -0.39
CA TRP A 99 -17.29 -12.94 0.80
C TRP A 99 -17.54 -12.11 2.06
N HIS A 100 -17.53 -10.78 1.96
CA HIS A 100 -17.86 -9.91 3.10
C HIS A 100 -19.32 -10.09 3.52
N ARG A 101 -20.24 -10.15 2.55
CA ARG A 101 -21.67 -10.43 2.81
C ARG A 101 -21.87 -11.75 3.54
N LYS A 102 -21.23 -12.84 3.07
CA LYS A 102 -21.30 -14.15 3.74
C LYS A 102 -20.77 -14.11 5.18
N LYS A 103 -19.71 -13.34 5.44
CA LYS A 103 -19.17 -13.17 6.81
C LYS A 103 -20.16 -12.45 7.73
N LEU A 104 -20.85 -11.43 7.23
CA LEU A 104 -21.89 -10.71 7.97
C LEU A 104 -23.11 -11.60 8.25
N GLU A 105 -23.58 -12.35 7.25
CA GLU A 105 -24.70 -13.30 7.40
C GLU A 105 -24.38 -14.36 8.48
N LYS A 106 -23.17 -14.93 8.44
CA LYS A 106 -22.70 -15.89 9.46
C LYS A 106 -22.66 -15.28 10.87
N MET A 107 -22.25 -14.02 11.01
CA MET A 107 -22.22 -13.32 12.29
C MET A 107 -23.63 -13.18 12.89
N VAL A 108 -24.61 -12.80 12.06
CA VAL A 108 -26.02 -12.66 12.47
C VAL A 108 -26.63 -14.01 12.84
N GLU A 109 -26.30 -15.07 12.11
CA GLU A 109 -26.75 -16.43 12.40
C GLU A 109 -26.26 -16.91 13.78
N ILE A 110 -24.97 -16.72 14.09
CA ILE A 110 -24.39 -17.10 15.39
C ILE A 110 -25.06 -16.34 16.54
N GLN A 111 -25.32 -15.04 16.35
CA GLN A 111 -26.05 -14.24 17.35
C GLN A 111 -27.48 -14.76 17.55
N SER A 112 -28.15 -15.20 16.49
CA SER A 112 -29.53 -15.69 16.55
C SER A 112 -29.67 -17.08 17.19
N GLN A 113 -28.68 -17.96 17.04
CA GLN A 113 -28.69 -19.32 17.63
C GLN A 113 -28.40 -19.33 19.14
N SER A 114 -27.70 -18.32 19.64
CA SER A 114 -27.34 -18.26 21.06
C SER A 114 -28.46 -17.97 22.04
N THR A 115 -29.61 -17.50 21.57
CA THR A 115 -30.75 -17.24 22.43
C THR A 115 -31.48 -18.52 22.85
N THR A 116 -31.19 -19.66 22.21
CA THR A 116 -31.95 -20.90 22.43
C THR A 116 -31.21 -21.94 23.28
N GLU A 117 -29.87 -21.94 23.32
CA GLU A 117 -29.08 -22.90 24.09
C GLU A 117 -27.75 -22.27 24.54
N SER A 118 -27.52 -22.15 25.86
CA SER A 118 -26.26 -21.66 26.49
C SER A 118 -26.00 -20.14 26.45
N GLU A 119 -25.33 -19.67 27.51
CA GLU A 119 -24.84 -18.30 27.76
C GLU A 119 -24.43 -17.52 26.49
N ALA A 120 -24.80 -16.24 26.40
CA ALA A 120 -24.59 -15.41 25.21
C ALA A 120 -23.13 -15.49 24.69
N PRO A 121 -22.90 -15.73 23.38
CA PRO A 121 -21.59 -15.95 22.80
C PRO A 121 -20.75 -14.70 22.98
N LYS A 122 -19.57 -14.90 23.56
CA LYS A 122 -18.61 -13.81 23.74
C LYS A 122 -18.17 -13.34 22.36
N ASP A 123 -17.96 -12.03 22.20
CA ASP A 123 -17.54 -11.45 20.92
C ASP A 123 -16.31 -12.16 20.32
N VAL A 124 -15.40 -12.61 21.18
CA VAL A 124 -14.21 -13.40 20.81
C VAL A 124 -14.57 -14.69 20.06
N ASP A 125 -15.60 -15.41 20.51
CA ASP A 125 -16.05 -16.67 19.90
C ASP A 125 -16.68 -16.40 18.53
N ILE A 126 -17.48 -15.34 18.42
CA ILE A 126 -18.04 -14.87 17.14
C ILE A 126 -16.92 -14.50 16.17
N PHE A 127 -15.92 -13.74 16.61
CA PHE A 127 -14.79 -13.33 15.77
C PHE A 127 -13.97 -14.52 15.27
N THR A 128 -13.64 -15.47 16.15
CA THR A 128 -12.86 -16.65 15.76
C THR A 128 -13.62 -17.53 14.77
N GLN A 129 -14.95 -17.64 14.90
CA GLN A 129 -15.76 -18.42 13.97
C GLN A 129 -15.96 -17.74 12.61
N VAL A 130 -16.10 -16.40 12.56
CA VAL A 130 -16.33 -15.63 11.32
C VAL A 130 -15.04 -15.30 10.56
N LEU A 131 -13.98 -14.91 11.28
CA LEU A 131 -12.71 -14.48 10.70
C LEU A 131 -11.65 -15.59 10.71
N GLY A 132 -11.84 -16.63 11.53
CA GLY A 132 -10.89 -17.70 11.73
C GLY A 132 -9.95 -17.46 12.91
N THR A 133 -9.27 -18.52 13.34
CA THR A 133 -8.27 -18.52 14.41
C THR A 133 -6.85 -18.25 13.90
N ARG A 134 -6.67 -17.75 12.67
CA ARG A 134 -5.33 -17.42 12.18
C ARG A 134 -5.02 -15.96 12.52
N SER A 135 -3.89 -15.75 13.19
CA SER A 135 -3.32 -14.41 13.33
C SER A 135 -3.01 -13.86 11.93
N GLY A 136 -3.50 -12.67 11.61
CA GLY A 136 -3.30 -12.08 10.30
C GLY A 136 -3.38 -10.57 10.37
N TYR A 137 -2.91 -9.92 9.32
CA TYR A 137 -3.07 -8.47 9.19
C TYR A 137 -4.53 -8.16 8.85
N VAL A 138 -5.21 -7.45 9.75
CA VAL A 138 -6.55 -6.92 9.54
C VAL A 138 -6.40 -5.47 9.08
N ARG A 139 -6.88 -5.21 7.86
CA ARG A 139 -6.73 -3.90 7.22
C ARG A 139 -7.45 -2.83 8.06
N GLY A 140 -6.69 -1.84 8.55
CA GLY A 140 -7.19 -0.77 9.43
C GLY A 140 -7.08 -1.04 10.93
N LEU A 141 -6.78 -2.28 11.34
CA LEU A 141 -6.64 -2.67 12.76
C LEU A 141 -5.24 -3.23 13.10
N GLY A 142 -4.41 -3.52 12.10
CA GLY A 142 -3.06 -4.05 12.29
C GLY A 142 -3.03 -5.58 12.37
N HIS A 143 -1.93 -6.14 12.89
CA HIS A 143 -1.81 -7.59 13.07
C HIS A 143 -2.65 -8.02 14.27
N SER A 144 -3.57 -8.97 14.07
CA SER A 144 -4.33 -9.56 15.16
C SER A 144 -3.42 -10.36 16.10
N VAL A 145 -3.80 -10.40 17.38
CA VAL A 145 -3.12 -11.21 18.39
C VAL A 145 -3.14 -12.66 17.94
N LYS A 146 -1.98 -13.33 17.98
CA LYS A 146 -1.86 -14.76 17.68
C LYS A 146 -2.67 -15.55 18.70
N PRO A 147 -3.74 -16.25 18.30
CA PRO A 147 -4.41 -17.11 19.26
C PRO A 147 -3.46 -18.23 19.64
N ILE A 148 -3.41 -18.50 20.94
CA ILE A 148 -2.61 -19.57 21.52
C ILE A 148 -3.20 -20.87 20.98
N ALA A 149 -2.41 -21.63 20.22
CA ALA A 149 -2.87 -22.91 19.68
C ALA A 149 -3.21 -23.84 20.84
N ALA A 150 -4.36 -24.53 20.77
CA ALA A 150 -4.79 -25.52 21.76
C ALA A 150 -3.80 -26.69 21.96
N SER A 151 -2.78 -26.80 21.10
CA SER A 151 -1.71 -27.80 21.17
C SER A 151 -0.31 -27.21 21.34
N SER A 152 -0.18 -25.90 21.60
CA SER A 152 1.12 -25.35 21.97
C SER A 152 1.41 -25.78 23.40
N SER A 153 2.23 -26.82 23.53
CA SER A 153 2.85 -27.21 24.79
C SER A 153 3.22 -25.97 25.57
N THR A 154 2.71 -25.90 26.80
CA THR A 154 3.23 -25.07 27.87
C THR A 154 4.76 -25.05 27.83
N LEU A 155 5.37 -23.97 28.35
CA LEU A 155 6.82 -23.72 28.49
C LEU A 155 7.42 -22.70 27.50
N SER A 156 7.03 -21.43 27.58
CA SER A 156 7.98 -20.34 27.28
C SER A 156 7.72 -19.00 27.97
N ILE A 157 6.82 -18.94 28.94
CA ILE A 157 7.11 -18.13 30.12
C ILE A 157 7.75 -19.13 31.06
N GLN A 158 9.09 -19.24 31.03
CA GLN A 158 9.81 -19.72 32.20
C GLN A 158 9.38 -18.77 33.32
N ARG A 159 8.38 -19.20 34.09
CA ARG A 159 8.18 -18.62 35.41
C ARG A 159 9.44 -19.01 36.14
N ASP A 160 10.29 -18.02 36.37
CA ASP A 160 11.42 -18.19 37.26
C ASP A 160 10.87 -18.79 38.57
N PRO A 161 11.29 -20.01 38.95
CA PRO A 161 10.78 -20.67 40.15
C PRO A 161 11.01 -19.81 41.40
N GLU A 162 12.02 -18.93 41.38
CA GLU A 162 12.29 -17.98 42.46
C GLU A 162 11.15 -16.96 42.62
N ILE A 163 10.66 -16.39 41.51
CA ILE A 163 9.57 -15.41 41.52
C ILE A 163 8.26 -16.04 41.99
N VAL A 164 8.01 -17.31 41.64
CA VAL A 164 6.81 -18.03 42.09
C VAL A 164 6.86 -18.28 43.60
N HIS A 165 8.01 -18.71 44.11
CA HIS A 165 8.21 -18.95 45.54
C HIS A 165 8.13 -17.64 46.35
N GLU A 166 8.69 -16.55 45.84
CA GLU A 166 8.59 -15.21 46.46
C GLU A 166 7.14 -14.69 46.50
N LEU A 167 6.39 -14.90 45.41
CA LEU A 167 4.98 -14.54 45.35
C LEU A 167 4.11 -15.36 46.31
N GLU A 168 4.47 -16.61 46.58
CA GLU A 168 3.80 -17.45 47.56
C GLU A 168 4.13 -17.03 49.00
N ALA A 169 5.41 -16.73 49.28
CA ALA A 169 5.86 -16.23 50.58
C ALA A 169 5.22 -14.88 50.95
N THR A 170 5.19 -13.92 50.01
CA THR A 170 4.58 -12.61 50.22
C THR A 170 3.06 -12.69 50.45
N LYS A 171 2.38 -13.65 49.83
CA LYS A 171 0.95 -13.91 50.11
C LYS A 171 0.73 -14.44 51.52
N ALA A 172 1.62 -15.31 52.01
CA ALA A 172 1.53 -15.84 53.36
C ALA A 172 1.71 -14.73 54.41
N THR A 173 2.71 -13.85 54.24
CA THR A 173 2.94 -12.74 55.18
C THR A 173 1.78 -11.75 55.20
N ILE A 174 1.17 -11.43 54.04
CA ILE A 174 -0.01 -10.56 53.97
C ILE A 174 -1.19 -11.16 54.73
N LYS A 175 -1.40 -12.47 54.61
CA LYS A 175 -2.49 -13.17 55.32
C LYS A 175 -2.29 -13.10 56.84
N GLU A 176 -1.06 -13.29 57.31
CA GLU A 176 -0.72 -13.21 58.73
C GLU A 176 -0.88 -11.78 59.27
N LEU A 177 -0.39 -10.77 58.56
CA LEU A 177 -0.56 -9.36 58.93
C LEU A 177 -2.04 -8.97 59.01
N LYS A 178 -2.87 -9.46 58.09
CA LYS A 178 -4.32 -9.25 58.14
C LYS A 178 -4.97 -9.92 59.35
N ALA A 179 -4.54 -11.12 59.72
CA ALA A 179 -5.04 -11.80 60.92
C ALA A 179 -4.68 -11.02 62.19
N ARG A 180 -3.41 -10.61 62.32
CA ARG A 180 -2.97 -9.77 63.45
C ARG A 180 -3.72 -8.45 63.50
N GLN A 181 -3.96 -7.80 62.37
CA GLN A 181 -4.74 -6.56 62.32
C GLN A 181 -6.17 -6.79 62.84
N SER A 182 -6.83 -7.88 62.43
CA SER A 182 -8.16 -8.20 62.93
C SER A 182 -8.20 -8.48 64.44
N GLU A 183 -7.15 -9.09 65.00
CA GLU A 183 -7.04 -9.30 66.46
C GLU A 183 -6.87 -7.97 67.22
N TYR A 184 -6.05 -7.05 66.72
CA TYR A 184 -5.91 -5.71 67.29
C TYR A 184 -7.22 -4.91 67.23
N ASP A 185 -7.95 -5.01 66.12
CA ASP A 185 -9.23 -4.32 65.95
C ASP A 185 -10.32 -4.87 66.88
N ILE A 186 -10.24 -6.16 67.27
CA ILE A 186 -11.12 -6.78 68.27
C ILE A 186 -10.78 -6.31 69.69
N LEU A 187 -9.50 -6.10 70.03
CA LEU A 187 -9.05 -5.66 71.35
C LEU A 187 -9.22 -4.16 71.61
N LYS A 188 -9.45 -3.35 70.56
CA LYS A 188 -9.61 -1.90 70.64
C LYS A 188 -11.07 -1.43 70.70
N ASN A 189 -12.02 -2.35 70.48
CA ASN A 189 -13.45 -2.16 70.70
C ASN A 189 -13.87 -2.78 72.04
#